data_AF-A0A3P8MYH3-F1
#
_entry.id   AF-A0A3P8MYH3-F1
#
_cell.length_a   1.000
_cell.length_b   1.000
_cell.length_c   1.000
_cell.angle_alpha   90.00
_cell.angle_beta   90.00
_cell.angle_gamma   90.00
#
_symmetry.space_group_name_H-M   'P 1'
#
loop_
_entity.id
_entity.type
_entity.pdbx_description
1 polymer ?
#
loop_
_entity_poly.entity_id
_entity_poly.type
_entity_poly.pdbx_seq_one_letter_code
_entity_poly.pdbx_strand_id
1 'polypeptide(L)'
;VPYVQELAKEKFASVPPRYIRPDPTKLHGVSTEEIPVIDMQRLLSDESVNPELEKLHFACKEWGFFQLINHGVSSSLVDKLKLEMQKFFNLTIEEKKRFAQEPGDVEGYGQVFVVSEEQKLDWADMFFMVTLPTHLRKSHLLPNLPLPFRETLDQY
;
A
#
# COMPACT_ATOMS: atom_id res chain seq x y z
N VAL A 1 -19.61 -1.61 -1.06
CA VAL A 1 -18.84 -0.52 -1.70
C VAL A 1 -18.43 -0.94 -3.10
N PRO A 2 -18.60 -0.11 -4.14
CA PRO A 2 -18.24 -0.48 -5.50
C PRO A 2 -16.72 -0.54 -5.68
N TYR A 3 -16.26 -1.33 -6.66
CA TYR A 3 -14.87 -1.38 -7.08
C TYR A 3 -14.57 -0.17 -7.98
N VAL A 4 -13.62 0.67 -7.56
CA VAL A 4 -13.32 1.94 -8.21
C VAL A 4 -12.73 1.75 -9.60
N GLN A 5 -11.96 0.70 -9.84
CA GLN A 5 -11.42 0.41 -11.17
C GLN A 5 -12.53 0.07 -12.18
N GLU A 6 -13.61 -0.58 -11.75
CA GLU A 6 -14.77 -0.82 -12.62
C GLU A 6 -15.59 0.46 -12.82
N LEU A 7 -15.82 1.20 -11.74
CA LEU A 7 -16.48 2.51 -11.78
C LEU A 7 -15.75 3.48 -12.73
N ALA A 8 -14.42 3.45 -12.76
CA ALA A 8 -13.61 4.30 -13.64
C ALA A 8 -13.72 3.96 -15.13
N LYS A 9 -14.21 2.77 -15.50
CA LYS A 9 -14.49 2.39 -16.90
C LYS A 9 -15.80 2.99 -17.41
N GLU A 10 -16.71 3.30 -16.50
CA GLU A 10 -17.99 3.91 -16.85
C GLU A 10 -17.81 5.39 -17.22
N LYS A 11 -18.67 5.88 -18.12
CA LYS A 11 -18.66 7.29 -18.55
C LYS A 11 -19.51 8.13 -17.61
N PHE A 12 -18.90 8.71 -16.58
CA PHE A 12 -19.57 9.67 -15.72
C PHE A 12 -19.26 11.12 -16.10
N ALA A 13 -20.24 12.00 -15.97
CA ALA A 13 -20.03 13.45 -16.07
C ALA A 13 -19.33 14.02 -14.82
N SER A 14 -19.45 13.34 -13.67
CA SER A 14 -18.81 13.72 -12.40
C SER A 14 -18.64 12.49 -11.50
N VAL A 15 -17.65 12.54 -10.59
CA VAL A 15 -17.45 11.47 -9.60
C VAL A 15 -18.63 11.41 -8.62
N PRO A 16 -19.05 10.21 -8.16
CA PRO A 16 -20.18 10.10 -7.23
C PRO A 16 -19.95 10.86 -5.91
N PRO A 17 -21.01 11.38 -5.26
CA PRO A 17 -20.89 12.25 -4.08
C PRO A 17 -20.10 11.67 -2.90
N ARG A 18 -20.03 10.34 -2.75
CA ARG A 18 -19.26 9.68 -1.69
C ARG A 18 -17.74 9.81 -1.87
N TYR A 19 -17.25 10.14 -3.06
CA TYR A 19 -15.82 10.35 -3.34
C TYR A 19 -15.41 11.83 -3.34
N ILE A 20 -16.39 12.75 -3.28
CA ILE A 20 -16.12 14.19 -3.23
C ILE A 20 -15.72 14.58 -1.81
N ARG A 21 -14.47 15.02 -1.64
CA ARG A 21 -13.98 15.59 -0.39
C ARG A 21 -14.55 16.99 -0.17
N PRO A 22 -14.82 17.41 1.08
CA PRO A 22 -15.15 18.80 1.37
C PRO A 22 -14.01 19.74 0.93
N ASP A 23 -14.36 21.00 0.67
CA ASP A 23 -13.56 22.02 -0.01
C ASP A 23 -12.03 21.95 0.30
N PRO A 24 -11.16 21.80 -0.74
CA PRO A 24 -9.71 21.70 -0.58
C PRO A 24 -9.02 22.98 -0.05
N THR A 25 -9.75 24.06 0.20
CA THR A 25 -9.21 25.33 0.73
C THR A 25 -8.60 25.24 2.13
N LYS A 26 -8.70 24.08 2.80
CA LYS A 26 -7.96 23.75 4.04
C LYS A 26 -6.66 22.95 3.81
N LEU A 27 -6.15 22.90 2.59
CA LEU A 27 -4.80 22.41 2.34
C LEU A 27 -3.80 23.35 3.03
N HIS A 28 -3.22 22.90 4.13
CA HIS A 28 -2.07 23.55 4.75
C HIS A 28 -0.98 23.75 3.69
N GLY A 29 -0.34 24.92 3.70
CA GLY A 29 0.60 25.35 2.67
C GLY A 29 1.61 24.27 2.29
N VAL A 30 1.96 24.21 1.00
CA VAL A 30 2.99 23.30 0.49
C VAL A 30 4.29 23.62 1.21
N SER A 31 4.73 22.74 2.12
CA SER A 31 6.07 22.83 2.69
C SER A 31 7.09 22.65 1.58
N THR A 32 8.10 23.52 1.54
CA THR A 32 9.25 23.40 0.64
C THR A 32 10.33 22.49 1.20
N GLU A 33 10.12 21.93 2.41
CA GLU A 33 11.07 21.04 3.04
C GLU A 33 11.07 19.67 2.36
N GLU A 34 12.26 19.12 2.11
CA GLU A 34 12.41 17.81 1.49
C GLU A 34 12.30 16.69 2.55
N ILE A 35 11.60 15.60 2.19
CA ILE A 35 11.46 14.43 3.05
C ILE A 35 12.86 13.85 3.36
N PRO A 36 13.20 13.59 4.64
CA PRO A 36 14.48 13.01 5.00
C PRO A 36 14.75 11.70 4.28
N VAL A 37 15.97 11.52 3.78
CA VAL A 37 16.44 10.29 3.13
C VAL A 37 17.47 9.61 4.02
N ILE A 38 17.20 8.39 4.48
CA ILE A 38 18.09 7.61 5.35
C ILE A 38 18.83 6.56 4.52
N ASP A 39 20.15 6.49 4.67
CA ASP A 39 20.97 5.46 4.06
C ASP A 39 21.16 4.27 5.00
N MET A 40 20.57 3.11 4.67
CA MET A 40 20.62 1.93 5.54
C MET A 40 22.04 1.34 5.66
N GLN A 41 22.88 1.45 4.63
CA GLN A 41 24.26 0.94 4.71
C GLN A 41 25.11 1.77 5.67
N ARG A 42 24.94 3.10 5.63
CA ARG A 42 25.61 4.01 6.59
C ARG A 42 25.06 3.82 7.99
N LEU A 43 23.75 3.58 8.13
CA LEU A 43 23.13 3.30 9.42
C LEU A 43 23.69 2.02 10.08
N LEU A 44 24.08 1.03 9.29
CA LEU A 44 24.64 -0.24 9.75
C LEU A 44 26.17 -0.23 9.89
N SER A 45 26.84 0.90 9.65
CA SER A 45 28.29 0.98 9.83
C SER A 45 28.68 0.91 11.32
N ASP A 46 29.79 0.25 11.61
CA ASP A 46 30.30 0.04 12.99
C ASP A 46 31.10 1.26 13.50
N GLU A 47 30.66 2.46 13.14
CA GLU A 47 31.30 3.71 13.53
C GLU A 47 30.86 4.12 14.93
N SER A 48 31.81 4.46 15.82
CA SER A 48 31.53 4.90 17.19
C SER A 48 30.61 6.14 17.28
N VAL A 49 30.53 6.93 16.21
CA VAL A 49 29.58 8.04 16.03
C VAL A 49 28.94 7.85 14.68
N ASN A 50 27.65 7.51 14.64
CA ASN A 50 26.92 7.29 13.39
C ASN A 50 26.00 8.49 13.08
N PRO A 51 26.41 9.43 12.19
CA PRO A 51 25.59 10.59 11.85
C PRO A 51 24.26 10.21 11.18
N GLU A 52 24.18 9.02 10.56
CA GLU A 52 22.95 8.53 9.95
C GLU A 52 21.92 8.08 11.01
N LEU A 53 22.38 7.62 12.18
CA LEU A 53 21.51 7.32 13.32
C LEU A 53 20.85 8.58 13.87
N GLU A 54 21.60 9.68 14.02
CA GLU A 54 21.05 10.98 14.43
C GLU A 54 20.04 11.51 13.40
N LYS A 55 20.33 11.33 12.11
CA LYS A 55 19.40 11.69 11.03
C LYS A 55 18.10 10.88 11.09
N LEU A 56 18.20 9.58 11.35
CA LEU A 56 17.03 8.73 11.56
C LEU A 56 16.23 9.16 12.80
N HIS A 57 16.91 9.44 13.91
CA HIS A 57 16.26 9.94 15.13
C HIS A 57 15.47 11.23 14.87
N PHE A 58 16.10 12.20 14.19
CA PHE A 58 15.45 13.44 13.78
C PHE A 58 14.25 13.19 12.87
N ALA A 59 14.38 12.36 11.85
CA ALA A 59 13.28 12.03 10.93
C ALA A 59 12.11 11.38 11.67
N CYS A 60 12.37 10.43 12.56
CA CYS A 60 11.32 9.82 13.38
C CYS A 60 10.60 10.82 14.28
N LYS A 61 11.33 11.76 14.90
CA LYS A 61 10.78 12.70 15.89
C LYS A 61 10.06 13.88 15.27
N GLU A 62 10.66 14.50 14.25
CA GLU A 62 10.17 15.78 13.70
C GLU A 62 9.30 15.56 12.45
N TRP A 63 9.52 14.47 11.71
CA TRP A 63 8.75 14.17 10.48
C TRP A 63 7.74 13.04 10.64
N GLY A 64 8.09 11.98 11.36
CA GLY A 64 7.31 10.74 11.42
C GLY A 64 7.29 9.93 10.12
N PHE A 65 8.04 10.36 9.08
CA PHE A 65 8.20 9.66 7.82
C PHE A 65 9.56 9.99 7.17
N PHE A 66 10.11 9.05 6.40
CA PHE A 66 11.36 9.21 5.67
C PHE A 66 11.44 8.24 4.50
N GLN A 67 12.34 8.51 3.55
CA GLN A 67 12.71 7.57 2.50
C GLN A 67 13.92 6.76 2.96
N LEU A 68 13.98 5.48 2.60
CA LEU A 68 15.13 4.61 2.89
C LEU A 68 15.82 4.24 1.58
N ILE A 69 17.13 4.46 1.47
CA ILE A 69 17.97 4.05 0.35
C ILE A 69 18.99 3.01 0.81
N ASN A 70 19.58 2.30 -0.15
CA ASN A 70 20.58 1.25 0.13
C ASN A 70 20.06 0.19 1.12
N HIS A 71 18.75 -0.07 1.11
CA HIS A 71 18.01 -0.89 2.08
C HIS A 71 18.26 -2.42 1.99
N GLY A 72 19.21 -2.86 1.17
CA GLY A 72 19.56 -4.29 1.02
C GLY A 72 18.58 -5.16 0.22
N VAL A 73 17.30 -4.76 0.09
CA VAL A 73 16.33 -5.45 -0.78
C VAL A 73 16.71 -5.30 -2.27
N SER A 74 16.75 -6.42 -2.99
CA SER A 74 17.10 -6.45 -4.43
C SER A 74 16.14 -5.60 -5.28
N SER A 75 16.68 -4.75 -6.17
CA SER A 75 15.88 -3.99 -7.13
C SER A 75 15.06 -4.90 -8.05
N SER A 76 15.64 -6.03 -8.48
CA SER A 76 14.92 -7.01 -9.32
C SER A 76 13.73 -7.64 -8.61
N LEU A 77 13.79 -7.80 -7.29
CA LEU A 77 12.69 -8.32 -6.48
C LEU A 77 11.57 -7.27 -6.37
N VAL A 78 11.93 -6.00 -6.11
CA VAL A 78 10.98 -4.89 -6.06
C VAL A 78 10.26 -4.71 -7.40
N ASP A 79 11.00 -4.78 -8.52
CA ASP A 79 10.42 -4.64 -9.85
C ASP A 79 9.51 -5.83 -10.21
N LYS A 80 9.91 -7.05 -9.83
CA LYS A 80 9.06 -8.23 -9.97
C LYS A 80 7.77 -8.10 -9.15
N LEU A 81 7.85 -7.61 -7.92
CA LEU A 81 6.67 -7.39 -7.08
C LEU A 81 5.70 -6.39 -7.71
N LYS A 82 6.21 -5.25 -8.19
CA LYS A 82 5.40 -4.24 -8.91
C LYS A 82 4.72 -4.86 -10.13
N LEU A 83 5.45 -5.64 -10.92
CA LEU A 83 4.91 -6.32 -12.10
C LEU A 83 3.80 -7.31 -11.74
N GLU A 84 4.00 -8.15 -10.74
CA GLU A 84 3.00 -9.15 -10.32
C GLU A 84 1.76 -8.49 -9.70
N MET A 85 1.92 -7.40 -8.94
CA MET A 85 0.79 -6.58 -8.48
C MET A 85 0.01 -5.97 -9.66
N GLN A 86 0.70 -5.39 -10.64
CA GLN A 86 0.04 -4.85 -11.84
C GLN A 86 -0.74 -5.93 -12.60
N LYS A 87 -0.15 -7.12 -12.79
CA LYS A 87 -0.83 -8.27 -13.39
C LYS A 87 -2.09 -8.64 -12.61
N PHE A 88 -2.01 -8.70 -11.28
CA PHE A 88 -3.17 -8.99 -10.43
C PHE A 88 -4.29 -7.96 -10.61
N PHE A 89 -3.99 -6.66 -10.57
CA PHE A 89 -5.02 -5.62 -10.73
C PHE A 89 -5.58 -5.51 -12.16
N ASN A 90 -4.85 -6.01 -13.16
CA ASN A 90 -5.31 -6.14 -14.54
C ASN A 90 -6.16 -7.39 -14.81
N LEU A 91 -6.29 -8.31 -13.85
CA LEU A 91 -7.25 -9.42 -13.95
C LEU A 91 -8.68 -8.90 -14.06
N THR A 92 -9.57 -9.75 -14.58
CA THR A 92 -11.00 -9.46 -14.61
C THR A 92 -11.55 -9.26 -13.20
N ILE A 93 -12.67 -8.55 -13.09
CA ILE A 93 -13.29 -8.35 -11.78
C ILE A 93 -13.79 -9.68 -11.19
N GLU A 94 -14.22 -10.61 -12.03
CA GLU A 94 -14.63 -11.97 -11.67
C GLU A 94 -13.49 -12.74 -11.01
N GLU A 95 -12.27 -12.65 -11.56
CA GLU A 95 -11.09 -13.28 -10.99
C GLU A 95 -10.67 -12.63 -9.67
N LYS A 96 -10.67 -11.29 -9.59
CA LYS A 96 -10.32 -10.57 -8.35
C LYS A 96 -11.32 -10.80 -7.23
N LYS A 97 -12.61 -10.93 -7.56
CA LYS A 97 -13.69 -11.26 -6.60
C LYS A 97 -13.50 -12.61 -5.91
N ARG A 98 -12.69 -13.52 -6.46
CA ARG A 98 -12.31 -14.78 -5.78
C ARG A 98 -11.51 -14.54 -4.50
N PHE A 99 -10.95 -13.35 -4.35
CA PHE A 99 -10.23 -12.91 -3.17
C PHE A 99 -10.97 -11.80 -2.42
N ALA A 100 -12.26 -11.59 -2.67
CA ALA A 100 -13.00 -10.50 -2.04
C ALA A 100 -13.01 -10.64 -0.52
N GLN A 101 -13.00 -9.49 0.17
CA GLN A 101 -13.20 -9.44 1.62
C GLN A 101 -14.51 -10.11 2.02
N GLU A 102 -14.46 -10.94 3.07
CA GLU A 102 -15.64 -11.56 3.68
C GLU A 102 -16.29 -10.62 4.72
N PRO A 103 -17.59 -10.74 5.01
CA PRO A 103 -18.23 -9.95 6.05
C PRO A 103 -17.56 -10.12 7.42
N GLY A 104 -17.12 -9.00 8.02
CA GLY A 104 -16.39 -8.99 9.30
C GLY A 104 -14.88 -9.19 9.16
N ASP A 105 -14.38 -9.30 7.92
CA ASP A 105 -12.97 -9.45 7.60
C ASP A 105 -12.46 -8.26 6.77
N VAL A 106 -11.22 -7.84 7.01
CA VAL A 106 -10.56 -6.74 6.31
C VAL A 106 -9.55 -7.24 5.27
N GLU A 107 -9.17 -8.52 5.32
CA GLU A 107 -8.24 -9.12 4.36
C GLU A 107 -8.95 -9.55 3.07
N GLY A 108 -8.26 -9.40 1.95
CA GLY A 108 -8.77 -9.64 0.61
C GLY A 108 -8.83 -8.37 -0.25
N TYR A 109 -9.42 -8.53 -1.43
CA TYR A 109 -9.71 -7.49 -2.41
C TYR A 109 -10.98 -6.71 -2.01
N GLY A 110 -10.86 -5.40 -1.89
CA GLY A 110 -11.97 -4.54 -1.50
C GLY A 110 -11.52 -3.16 -1.01
N GLN A 111 -12.40 -2.48 -0.29
CA GLN A 111 -12.09 -1.24 0.41
C GLN A 111 -12.06 -1.51 1.90
N VAL A 112 -11.00 -1.08 2.59
CA VAL A 112 -10.88 -1.28 4.03
C VAL A 112 -11.49 -0.10 4.78
N PHE A 113 -12.00 -0.39 5.99
CA PHE A 113 -12.54 0.59 6.95
C PHE A 113 -13.82 1.32 6.48
N VAL A 114 -14.67 0.67 5.68
CA VAL A 114 -16.01 1.20 5.40
C VAL A 114 -16.96 0.82 6.53
N VAL A 115 -17.37 1.81 7.33
CA VAL A 115 -18.16 1.62 8.56
C VAL A 115 -19.55 2.23 8.49
N SER A 116 -19.86 3.07 7.48
CA SER A 116 -21.21 3.66 7.30
C SER A 116 -21.54 4.00 5.85
N GLU A 117 -22.82 4.27 5.56
CA GLU A 117 -23.29 4.67 4.23
C GLU A 117 -22.99 6.14 3.89
N GLU A 118 -22.80 6.98 4.91
CA GLU A 118 -22.46 8.40 4.80
C GLU A 118 -20.95 8.63 4.66
N GLN A 119 -20.15 7.60 4.94
CA GLN A 119 -18.69 7.69 4.88
C GLN A 119 -18.22 8.08 3.48
N LYS A 120 -17.27 9.04 3.46
CA LYS A 120 -16.51 9.39 2.27
C LYS A 120 -15.51 8.28 1.94
N LEU A 121 -15.51 7.87 0.69
CA LEU A 121 -14.73 6.75 0.18
C LEU A 121 -13.49 7.26 -0.55
N ASP A 122 -12.42 6.47 -0.50
CA ASP A 122 -11.23 6.71 -1.32
C ASP A 122 -11.45 6.24 -2.75
N TRP A 123 -10.88 6.99 -3.69
CA TRP A 123 -10.84 6.62 -5.11
C TRP A 123 -9.75 5.58 -5.35
N ALA A 124 -9.88 4.42 -4.70
CA ALA A 124 -8.93 3.32 -4.76
C ALA A 124 -9.64 1.96 -4.61
N ASP A 125 -9.04 0.95 -5.21
CA ASP A 125 -9.25 -0.46 -4.86
C ASP A 125 -8.00 -0.95 -4.12
N MET A 126 -8.18 -1.83 -3.13
CA MET A 126 -7.07 -2.37 -2.35
C MET A 126 -7.12 -3.89 -2.30
N PHE A 127 -5.94 -4.49 -2.13
CA PHE A 127 -5.79 -5.88 -1.72
C PHE A 127 -4.98 -5.88 -0.43
N PHE A 128 -5.57 -6.33 0.68
CA PHE A 128 -4.93 -6.36 1.98
C PHE A 128 -4.76 -7.78 2.47
N MET A 129 -3.62 -8.10 3.09
CA MET A 129 -3.40 -9.41 3.68
C MET A 129 -2.35 -9.35 4.79
N VAL A 130 -2.50 -10.23 5.78
CA VAL A 130 -1.49 -10.50 6.79
C VAL A 130 -0.50 -11.52 6.23
N THR A 131 0.78 -11.14 6.18
CA THR A 131 1.86 -12.01 5.68
C THR A 131 2.65 -12.67 6.79
N LEU A 132 2.69 -12.10 8.00
CA LEU A 132 3.40 -12.66 9.15
C LEU A 132 2.63 -12.44 10.47
N PRO A 133 2.79 -13.34 11.45
CA PRO A 133 3.43 -14.66 11.34
C PRO A 133 2.64 -15.62 10.41
N THR A 134 3.31 -16.64 9.88
CA THR A 134 2.76 -17.49 8.80
C THR A 134 1.48 -18.23 9.16
N HIS A 135 1.25 -18.54 10.43
CA HIS A 135 0.03 -19.21 10.90
C HIS A 135 -1.22 -18.31 10.90
N LEU A 136 -1.05 -16.98 10.76
CA LEU A 136 -2.18 -16.05 10.58
C LEU A 136 -2.58 -15.88 9.11
N ARG A 137 -1.79 -16.42 8.17
CA ARG A 137 -2.09 -16.31 6.73
C ARG A 137 -3.39 -17.06 6.41
N LYS A 138 -4.34 -16.36 5.79
CA LYS A 138 -5.58 -16.97 5.34
C LYS A 138 -5.35 -17.95 4.19
N SER A 139 -5.88 -19.17 4.37
CA SER A 139 -5.75 -20.26 3.39
C SER A 139 -6.38 -19.95 2.04
N HIS A 140 -7.37 -19.05 2.00
CA HIS A 140 -8.06 -18.66 0.77
C HIS A 140 -7.39 -17.49 0.02
N LEU A 141 -6.39 -16.82 0.62
CA LEU A 141 -5.71 -15.67 0.00
C LEU A 141 -4.36 -16.08 -0.62
N LEU A 142 -3.26 -15.99 0.14
CA LEU A 142 -1.90 -16.19 -0.37
C LEU A 142 -1.75 -17.47 -1.21
N PRO A 143 -2.25 -18.65 -0.78
CA PRO A 143 -2.06 -19.89 -1.53
C PRO A 143 -2.74 -19.90 -2.91
N ASN A 144 -3.79 -19.09 -3.10
CA ASN A 144 -4.58 -19.03 -4.33
C ASN A 144 -4.10 -17.93 -5.30
N LEU A 145 -3.14 -17.10 -4.92
CA LEU A 145 -2.51 -16.15 -5.85
C LEU A 145 -1.75 -16.92 -6.94
N PRO A 146 -1.60 -16.32 -8.15
CA PRO A 146 -0.73 -16.88 -9.19
C PRO A 146 0.66 -17.20 -8.62
N LEU A 147 1.20 -18.38 -8.98
CA LEU A 147 2.46 -18.88 -8.41
C LEU A 147 3.60 -17.83 -8.45
N PRO A 148 3.85 -17.12 -9.58
CA PRO A 148 4.89 -16.10 -9.62
C PRO A 148 4.67 -14.96 -8.62
N PHE A 149 3.41 -14.56 -8.39
CA PHE A 149 3.07 -13.50 -7.45
C PHE A 149 3.28 -13.97 -6.00
N ARG A 150 2.80 -15.17 -5.67
CA ARG A 150 2.97 -15.77 -4.34
C ARG A 150 4.43 -15.91 -3.95
N GLU A 151 5.27 -16.48 -4.81
CA GLU A 151 6.71 -16.64 -4.54
C GLU A 151 7.41 -15.30 -4.37
N THR A 152 6.99 -14.29 -5.14
CA THR A 152 7.55 -12.93 -5.05
C THR A 152 7.17 -12.26 -3.74
N LEU A 153 5.93 -12.44 -3.26
CA LEU A 153 5.47 -11.96 -1.95
C LEU A 153 6.14 -12.70 -0.78
N ASP A 154 6.42 -13.99 -0.91
CA ASP A 154 7.11 -14.75 0.14
C ASP A 154 8.60 -14.36 0.24
N GLN A 155 9.21 -13.91 -0.85
CA GLN A 155 10.60 -13.47 -0.88
C GLN A 155 10.77 -12.01 -0.43
N TYR A 156 9.78 -11.15 -0.69
CA TYR A 156 9.79 -9.73 -0.34
C TYR A 156 9.42 -9.51 1.13
#